data_AF-A0AAD7KAT1-F1
#
_entry.id   AF-A0AAD7KAT1-F1
#
_cell.length_a   1.000
_cell.length_b   1.000
_cell.length_c   1.000
_cell.angle_alpha   90.00
_cell.angle_beta   90.00
_cell.angle_gamma   90.00
#
_symmetry.space_group_name_H-M   'P 1'
#
loop_
_entity.id
_entity.type
_entity.pdbx_description
1 polymer ?
#
loop_
_entity_poly.entity_id
_entity_poly.type
_entity_poly.pdbx_seq_one_letter_code
_entity_poly.pdbx_strand_id
1 'polypeptide(L)'
;MGPESKDGYEAKRTLPILLDDSSNWVHYSEIISTHAKSKGLHRHLAGTARIPADIIQDAIGDWYFDGTNIRLTDDEVKAHEKKQDDYETKESKLRDIIYQTVSTTRFSQIKDESTANRVWQKLVELNEN
;
A
#
# COMPACT_ATOMS: atom_id res chain seq x y z
N MET A 1 -42.89 25.80 1.09
CA MET A 1 -42.32 24.61 1.73
C MET A 1 -41.34 24.02 0.73
N GLY A 2 -40.10 24.50 0.76
CA GLY A 2 -39.04 24.01 -0.14
C GLY A 2 -38.35 22.80 0.50
N PRO A 3 -37.97 21.77 -0.25
CA PRO A 3 -37.11 20.74 0.29
C PRO A 3 -35.67 21.30 0.43
N GLU A 4 -35.25 21.46 1.68
CA GLU A 4 -33.83 21.51 2.04
C GLU A 4 -33.19 20.15 1.70
N SER A 5 -32.48 20.06 0.58
CA SER A 5 -31.48 19.01 0.41
C SER A 5 -30.17 19.49 1.01
N LYS A 6 -29.86 18.93 2.19
CA LYS A 6 -28.55 19.00 2.83
C LYS A 6 -27.55 18.22 1.97
N ASP A 7 -27.07 18.84 0.91
CA ASP A 7 -25.83 18.41 0.28
C ASP A 7 -24.71 18.78 1.25
N GLY A 8 -24.42 17.84 2.14
CA GLY A 8 -23.17 17.84 2.87
C GLY A 8 -22.07 17.89 1.83
N TYR A 9 -21.41 19.03 1.72
CA TYR A 9 -20.11 19.13 1.09
C TYR A 9 -19.21 18.14 1.84
N GLU A 10 -19.11 16.90 1.36
CA GLU A 10 -17.91 16.12 1.56
C GLU A 10 -16.80 16.95 0.93
N ALA A 11 -16.15 17.79 1.74
CA ALA A 11 -14.89 18.40 1.35
C ALA A 11 -14.02 17.25 0.88
N LYS A 12 -13.76 17.20 -0.42
CA LYS A 12 -12.87 16.22 -1.05
C LYS A 12 -11.55 16.34 -0.32
N ARG A 13 -11.33 15.50 0.70
CA ARG A 13 -10.17 15.61 1.58
C ARG A 13 -8.95 15.30 0.73
N THR A 14 -8.29 16.35 0.27
CA THR A 14 -6.97 16.26 -0.35
C THR A 14 -6.02 15.75 0.72
N LEU A 15 -5.19 14.77 0.38
CA LEU A 15 -4.16 14.31 1.30
C LEU A 15 -3.19 15.47 1.58
N PRO A 16 -2.72 15.63 2.83
CA PRO A 16 -1.76 16.66 3.16
C PRO A 16 -0.43 16.38 2.48
N ILE A 17 0.29 17.43 2.09
CA ILE A 17 1.67 17.34 1.66
C ILE A 17 2.57 17.43 2.89
N LEU A 18 3.53 16.52 3.03
CA LEU A 18 4.56 16.59 4.07
C LEU A 18 5.51 17.77 3.80
N LEU A 19 5.64 18.66 4.79
CA LEU A 19 6.57 19.78 4.71
C LEU A 19 8.01 19.31 4.93
N ASP A 20 8.97 19.95 4.25
CA ASP A 20 10.38 19.57 4.34
C ASP A 20 10.97 19.78 5.74
N ASP A 21 10.44 20.74 6.50
CA ASP A 21 10.80 21.01 7.90
C ASP A 21 10.12 20.08 8.92
N SER A 22 9.31 19.13 8.45
CA SER A 22 8.59 18.14 9.27
C SER A 22 7.60 18.75 10.27
N SER A 23 7.30 20.07 10.19
CA SER A 23 6.46 20.77 11.17
C SER A 23 5.02 20.25 11.21
N ASN A 24 4.55 19.63 10.12
CA ASN A 24 3.23 19.02 10.03
C ASN A 24 3.24 17.48 10.15
N TRP A 25 4.34 16.87 10.60
CA TRP A 25 4.49 15.40 10.64
C TRP A 25 3.36 14.67 11.37
N VAL A 26 2.99 15.13 12.57
CA VAL A 26 1.91 14.50 13.37
C VAL A 26 0.58 14.51 12.62
N HIS A 27 0.25 15.62 11.96
CA HIS A 27 -0.97 15.71 11.17
C HIS A 27 -0.91 14.85 9.90
N TYR A 28 0.20 14.93 9.16
CA TYR A 28 0.43 14.14 7.96
C TYR A 28 0.31 12.65 8.25
N SER A 29 1.01 12.17 9.28
CA SER A 29 1.10 10.76 9.61
C SER A 29 -0.25 10.14 10.00
N GLU A 30 -1.04 10.87 10.79
CA GLU A 30 -2.41 10.47 11.17
C GLU A 30 -3.34 10.39 9.96
N ILE A 31 -3.27 11.37 9.05
CA ILE A 31 -4.13 11.39 7.85
C ILE A 31 -3.75 10.28 6.86
N ILE A 32 -2.47 10.06 6.59
CA ILE A 32 -2.04 8.97 5.71
C ILE A 32 -2.40 7.61 6.30
N SER A 33 -2.21 7.41 7.60
CA SER A 33 -2.60 6.16 8.29
C SER A 33 -4.10 5.91 8.22
N THR A 34 -4.91 6.93 8.50
CA THR A 34 -6.37 6.87 8.38
C THR A 34 -6.80 6.60 6.93
N HIS A 35 -6.17 7.27 5.96
CA HIS A 35 -6.48 7.09 4.55
C HIS A 35 -6.14 5.66 4.09
N ALA A 36 -4.95 5.16 4.44
CA ALA A 36 -4.53 3.79 4.15
C ALA A 36 -5.52 2.77 4.74
N LYS A 37 -5.98 2.98 5.98
CA LYS A 37 -7.01 2.14 6.60
C LYS A 37 -8.33 2.18 5.84
N SER A 38 -8.81 3.36 5.44
CA SER A 38 -10.03 3.52 4.64
C SER A 38 -9.97 2.84 3.27
N LYS A 39 -8.76 2.66 2.73
CA LYS A 39 -8.52 2.01 1.44
C LYS A 39 -8.10 0.54 1.55
N GLY A 40 -8.12 -0.04 2.75
CA GLY A 40 -7.70 -1.43 2.97
C GLY A 40 -6.19 -1.68 2.82
N LEU A 41 -5.38 -0.63 2.87
CA LEU A 41 -3.91 -0.67 2.72
C LEU A 41 -3.17 -0.75 4.06
N HIS A 42 -3.90 -0.73 5.19
CA HIS A 42 -3.31 -0.67 6.53
C HIS A 42 -2.29 -1.80 6.81
N ARG A 43 -2.55 -3.03 6.32
CA ARG A 43 -1.60 -4.14 6.50
C ARG A 43 -0.28 -3.92 5.74
N HIS A 44 -0.33 -3.28 4.58
CA HIS A 44 0.87 -2.91 3.81
C HIS A 44 1.63 -1.79 4.53
N LEU A 45 0.93 -0.78 5.06
CA LEU A 45 1.54 0.29 5.85
C LEU A 45 2.23 -0.25 7.11
N ALA A 46 1.57 -1.18 7.81
CA ALA A 46 2.06 -1.80 9.04
C ALA A 46 3.10 -2.92 8.82
N GLY A 47 3.37 -3.33 7.57
CA GLY A 47 4.28 -4.46 7.28
C GLY A 47 3.74 -5.82 7.71
N THR A 48 2.42 -5.95 7.88
CA THR A 48 1.73 -7.19 8.28
C THR A 48 0.94 -7.82 7.13
N ALA A 49 1.05 -7.26 5.91
CA ALA A 49 0.49 -7.86 4.72
C ALA A 49 1.17 -9.20 4.45
N ARG A 50 0.38 -10.24 4.17
CA ARG A 50 0.91 -11.56 3.84
C ARG A 50 1.21 -11.59 2.35
N ILE A 51 2.49 -11.80 2.03
CA ILE A 51 2.94 -12.06 0.66
C ILE A 51 2.42 -13.44 0.27
N PRO A 52 1.70 -13.57 -0.87
CA PRO A 52 1.33 -14.88 -1.38
C PRO A 52 2.58 -15.72 -1.67
N ALA A 53 2.53 -17.02 -1.34
CA ALA A 53 3.64 -17.93 -1.62
C ALA A 53 3.92 -18.01 -3.12
N ASP A 54 5.14 -18.36 -3.51
CA ASP A 54 5.46 -18.57 -4.91
C ASP A 54 4.87 -19.89 -5.42
N ILE A 55 4.47 -19.90 -6.68
CA ILE A 55 4.09 -21.11 -7.41
C ILE A 55 5.13 -21.38 -8.49
N ILE A 56 5.47 -22.64 -8.67
CA ILE A 56 6.44 -23.10 -9.66
C ILE A 56 5.78 -24.05 -10.64
N GLN A 57 6.28 -24.06 -11.87
CA GLN A 57 5.84 -24.99 -12.91
C GLN A 57 6.89 -26.09 -13.06
N ASP A 58 6.45 -27.34 -13.12
CA ASP A 58 7.33 -28.48 -13.36
C ASP A 58 7.66 -28.67 -14.87
N ALA A 59 8.46 -29.69 -15.18
CA ALA A 59 8.89 -29.98 -16.54
C ALA A 59 7.75 -30.44 -17.49
N ILE A 60 6.60 -30.84 -16.95
CA ILE A 60 5.44 -31.31 -17.74
C ILE A 60 4.32 -30.26 -17.81
N GLY A 61 4.49 -29.11 -17.15
CA GLY A 61 3.59 -27.96 -17.22
C GLY A 61 2.61 -27.85 -16.06
N ASP A 62 2.70 -28.71 -15.04
CA ASP A 62 1.85 -28.67 -13.86
C ASP A 62 2.37 -27.65 -12.83
N TRP A 63 1.44 -26.96 -12.16
CA TRP A 63 1.73 -25.94 -11.16
C TRP A 63 1.70 -26.48 -9.74
N TYR A 64 2.61 -26.00 -8.90
CA TYR A 64 2.75 -26.39 -7.49
C TYR A 64 3.10 -25.17 -6.64
N PHE A 65 2.76 -25.19 -5.35
CA PHE A 65 3.40 -24.25 -4.42
C PHE A 65 4.88 -24.63 -4.25
N ASP A 66 5.75 -23.62 -4.27
CA ASP A 66 7.19 -23.83 -4.09
C ASP A 66 7.47 -24.59 -2.78
N GLY A 67 8.38 -25.57 -2.85
CA GLY A 67 8.71 -26.45 -1.74
C GLY A 67 7.64 -27.48 -1.36
N THR A 68 6.56 -27.62 -2.15
CA THR A 68 5.50 -28.62 -1.92
C THR A 68 5.28 -29.50 -3.14
N ASN A 69 4.71 -30.69 -2.92
CA ASN A 69 4.24 -31.59 -3.99
C ASN A 69 2.72 -31.47 -4.21
N ILE A 70 2.13 -30.35 -3.81
CA ILE A 70 0.68 -30.12 -3.95
C ILE A 70 0.43 -29.53 -5.33
N ARG A 71 -0.07 -30.35 -6.24
CA ARG A 71 -0.48 -29.91 -7.58
C ARG A 71 -1.68 -28.99 -7.46
N LEU A 72 -1.62 -27.88 -8.18
CA LEU A 72 -2.70 -26.91 -8.31
C LEU A 72 -3.54 -27.19 -9.54
N THR A 73 -4.85 -26.99 -9.40
CA THR A 73 -5.78 -26.91 -10.52
C THR A 73 -5.70 -25.55 -11.20
N ASP A 74 -6.16 -25.44 -12.44
CA ASP A 74 -6.18 -24.17 -13.19
C ASP A 74 -6.92 -23.05 -12.44
N ASP A 75 -8.00 -23.39 -11.73
CA ASP A 75 -8.78 -22.41 -10.95
C ASP A 75 -8.02 -21.97 -9.69
N GLU A 76 -7.25 -22.86 -9.06
CA GLU A 76 -6.38 -22.52 -7.94
C GLU A 76 -5.21 -21.64 -8.38
N VAL A 77 -4.62 -21.91 -9.54
CA VAL A 77 -3.57 -21.08 -10.15
C VAL A 77 -4.09 -19.68 -10.40
N LYS A 78 -5.21 -19.53 -11.12
CA LYS A 78 -5.83 -18.22 -11.39
C LYS A 78 -6.19 -17.46 -10.11
N ALA A 79 -6.74 -18.17 -9.12
CA ALA A 79 -7.07 -17.56 -7.83
C ALA A 79 -5.82 -17.12 -7.06
N HIS A 80 -4.69 -17.81 -7.25
CA HIS A 80 -3.41 -17.46 -6.65
C HIS A 80 -2.74 -16.28 -7.35
N GLU A 81 -2.66 -16.29 -8.68
CA GLU A 81 -2.18 -15.16 -9.49
C GLU A 81 -2.94 -13.88 -9.14
N LYS A 82 -4.28 -13.96 -9.03
CA LYS A 82 -5.08 -12.81 -8.59
C LYS A 82 -4.67 -12.30 -7.19
N LYS A 83 -4.31 -13.18 -6.26
CA LYS A 83 -3.85 -12.77 -4.92
C LYS A 83 -2.49 -12.07 -4.98
N GLN A 84 -1.59 -12.53 -5.86
CA GLN A 84 -0.30 -11.88 -6.13
C GLN A 84 -0.52 -10.49 -6.70
N ASP A 85 -1.32 -10.37 -7.76
CA ASP A 85 -1.68 -9.08 -8.37
C ASP A 85 -2.32 -8.13 -7.36
N ASP A 86 -3.27 -8.63 -6.55
CA ASP A 86 -3.95 -7.84 -5.51
C ASP A 86 -2.96 -7.35 -4.45
N TYR A 87 -1.95 -8.15 -4.08
CA TYR A 87 -0.90 -7.77 -3.14
C TYR A 87 0.00 -6.68 -3.73
N GLU A 88 0.53 -6.90 -4.93
CA GLU A 88 1.43 -5.97 -5.63
C GLU A 88 0.77 -4.64 -5.96
N THR A 89 -0.50 -4.69 -6.36
CA THR A 89 -1.32 -3.50 -6.61
C THR A 89 -1.47 -2.67 -5.33
N LYS A 90 -1.68 -3.30 -4.18
CA LYS A 90 -1.83 -2.60 -2.90
C LYS A 90 -0.51 -2.03 -2.39
N GLU A 91 0.60 -2.77 -2.53
CA GLU A 91 1.95 -2.26 -2.28
C GLU A 91 2.21 -0.99 -3.11
N SER A 92 2.01 -1.09 -4.42
CA SER A 92 2.24 0.02 -5.35
C SER A 92 1.35 1.21 -5.06
N LYS A 93 0.06 0.97 -4.78
CA LYS A 93 -0.89 2.03 -4.46
C LYS A 93 -0.53 2.80 -3.19
N LEU A 94 -0.04 2.11 -2.15
CA LEU A 94 0.38 2.80 -0.94
C LEU A 94 1.66 3.62 -1.18
N ARG A 95 2.61 3.09 -1.94
CA ARG A 95 3.82 3.84 -2.35
C ARG A 95 3.45 5.08 -3.14
N ASP A 96 2.56 4.96 -4.12
CA ASP A 96 2.08 6.07 -4.94
C ASP A 96 1.43 7.18 -4.09
N ILE A 97 0.57 6.82 -3.13
CA ILE A 97 -0.01 7.76 -2.17
C ILE A 97 1.08 8.54 -1.40
N ILE A 98 2.11 7.83 -0.93
CA ILE A 98 3.21 8.47 -0.20
C ILE A 98 4.01 9.38 -1.14
N TYR A 99 4.41 8.88 -2.31
CA TYR A 99 5.25 9.61 -3.27
C TYR A 99 4.59 10.89 -3.80
N GLN A 100 3.26 10.88 -3.99
CA GLN A 100 2.52 12.07 -4.40
C GLN A 100 2.37 13.12 -3.30
N THR A 101 2.67 12.76 -2.05
CA THR A 101 2.43 13.63 -0.89
C THR A 101 3.70 14.05 -0.16
N VAL A 102 4.87 13.79 -0.75
CA VAL A 102 6.17 14.23 -0.25
C VAL A 102 6.90 15.08 -1.29
N SER A 103 7.86 15.90 -0.85
CA SER A 103 8.71 16.66 -1.77
C SER A 103 9.65 15.76 -2.57
N THR A 104 10.22 16.26 -3.66
CA THR A 104 11.24 15.55 -4.46
C THR A 104 12.46 15.14 -3.63
N THR A 105 12.86 15.99 -2.67
CA THR A 105 13.96 15.69 -1.75
C THR A 105 13.63 14.48 -0.88
N ARG A 106 12.45 14.48 -0.26
CA ARG A 106 11.97 13.36 0.56
C ARG A 106 11.77 12.10 -0.26
N PHE A 107 11.17 12.21 -1.45
CA PHE A 107 11.04 11.09 -2.39
C PHE A 107 12.38 10.42 -2.67
N SER A 108 13.42 11.20 -2.96
CA SER A 108 14.76 10.68 -3.26
C SER A 108 15.38 9.91 -2.10
N GLN A 109 15.00 10.22 -0.85
CA GLN A 109 15.47 9.53 0.35
C GLN A 109 14.76 8.19 0.62
N ILE A 110 13.56 7.98 0.06
CA ILE A 110 12.70 6.83 0.37
C ILE A 110 12.40 5.92 -0.83
N LYS A 111 12.71 6.35 -2.06
CA LYS A 111 12.31 5.64 -3.30
C LYS A 111 12.91 4.24 -3.46
N ASP A 112 14.08 4.02 -2.89
CA ASP A 112 14.86 2.77 -3.05
C ASP A 112 14.44 1.69 -2.03
N GLU A 113 13.47 1.98 -1.17
CA GLU A 113 12.93 1.01 -0.23
C GLU A 113 12.08 -0.07 -0.94
N SER A 114 12.23 -1.32 -0.47
CA SER A 114 11.69 -2.50 -1.14
C SER A 114 10.18 -2.69 -0.97
N THR A 115 9.60 -2.14 0.10
CA THR A 115 8.16 -2.29 0.42
C THR A 115 7.57 -0.96 0.86
N ALA A 116 6.25 -0.81 0.73
CA ALA A 116 5.51 0.35 1.21
C ALA A 116 5.69 0.57 2.73
N ASN A 117 5.80 -0.51 3.51
CA ASN A 117 6.15 -0.42 4.92
C ASN A 117 7.53 0.19 5.14
N ARG A 118 8.54 -0.25 4.38
CA ARG A 118 9.91 0.29 4.50
C ARG A 118 9.98 1.76 4.10
N VAL A 119 9.29 2.15 3.02
CA VAL A 119 9.10 3.55 2.64
C VAL A 119 8.50 4.34 3.81
N TRP A 120 7.46 3.81 4.45
CA TRP A 120 6.81 4.45 5.59
C TRP A 120 7.72 4.58 6.81
N GLN A 121 8.38 3.50 7.22
CA GLN A 121 9.32 3.51 8.34
C GLN A 121 10.46 4.50 8.11
N LYS A 122 10.96 4.58 6.87
CA LYS A 122 12.00 5.56 6.54
C LYS A 122 11.52 6.99 6.71
N LEU A 123 10.26 7.28 6.36
CA LEU A 123 9.67 8.57 6.68
C LEU A 123 9.56 8.79 8.19
N VAL A 124 9.11 7.81 8.97
CA VAL A 124 9.07 7.93 10.45
C VAL A 124 10.44 8.32 11.02
N GLU A 125 11.49 7.58 10.65
CA GLU A 125 12.88 7.84 11.09
C GLU A 125 13.34 9.27 10.75
N LEU A 126 12.94 9.80 9.59
CA LEU A 126 13.35 11.11 9.11
C LEU A 126 12.64 12.28 9.81
N ASN A 127 11.54 12.02 10.52
CA ASN A 127 10.65 13.05 11.08
C ASN A 127 10.50 12.98 12.62
N GLU A 128 10.88 11.86 13.25
CA GLU A 128 10.74 11.65 14.72
C GLU A 128 12.07 11.65 15.49
N ASN A 129 13.13 12.29 14.93
CA ASN A 129 14.42 12.45 15.62
C ASN A 129 14.33 13.23 16.94
#